data_AF-A0A6V8F3H7-F1
#
_entry.id   AF-A0A6V8F3H7-F1
#
_cell.length_a   1.000
_cell.length_b   1.000
_cell.length_c   1.000
_cell.angle_alpha   90.00
_cell.angle_beta   90.00
_cell.angle_gamma   90.00
#
_symmetry.space_group_name_H-M   'P 1'
#
loop_
_entity.id
_entity.type
_entity.pdbx_description
1 polymer ?
#
loop_
_entity_poly.entity_id
_entity_poly.type
_entity_poly.pdbx_seq_one_letter_code
_entity_poly.pdbx_strand_id
1 'polypeptide(L)'
;MTENEEEYTEYVKALDKSRVTMLSLFSGFTFSAITLLLDQLPDPSSFISQLTLFFLVVLFDLCLFLLAWQTIIMIGTWNVSKVPAHAKWELSVFNLLLMIVFILWGWLVVLMFLLRNLTFLMLVSGVLWAAVIITAVAVLRSTVKRLGWSATEELKNIRGK
;
A
#
# COMPACT_ATOMS: atom_id res chain seq x y z
N MET A 1 -21.31 24.84 3.51
CA MET A 1 -20.20 23.88 3.60
C MET A 1 -20.40 23.15 4.91
N THR A 2 -20.45 21.81 4.94
CA THR A 2 -20.48 21.11 6.24
C THR A 2 -19.04 20.95 6.71
N GLU A 3 -18.80 21.16 7.99
CA GLU A 3 -17.48 21.04 8.65
C GLU A 3 -16.76 19.72 8.28
N ASN A 4 -17.54 18.63 8.17
CA ASN A 4 -17.05 17.31 7.78
C ASN A 4 -16.50 17.21 6.33
N GLU A 5 -16.98 18.03 5.39
CA GLU A 5 -16.49 18.03 4.00
C GLU A 5 -15.16 18.77 3.85
N GLU A 6 -14.95 19.80 4.67
CA GLU A 6 -13.75 20.62 4.68
C GLU A 6 -12.58 19.86 5.35
N GLU A 7 -12.83 19.25 6.51
CA GLU A 7 -11.87 18.39 7.22
C GLU A 7 -11.41 17.20 6.35
N TYR A 8 -12.34 16.59 5.60
CA TYR A 8 -12.03 15.49 4.68
C TYR A 8 -11.10 15.93 3.54
N THR A 9 -11.30 17.13 3.01
CA THR A 9 -10.50 17.68 1.91
C THR A 9 -9.08 18.00 2.36
N GLU A 10 -8.93 18.54 3.57
CA GLU A 10 -7.61 18.78 4.18
C GLU A 10 -6.86 17.48 4.47
N TYR A 11 -7.55 16.46 5.00
CA TYR A 11 -6.97 15.14 5.23
C TYR A 11 -6.42 14.50 3.95
N VAL A 12 -7.19 14.55 2.84
CA VAL A 12 -6.75 14.00 1.54
C VAL A 12 -5.52 14.73 1.03
N LYS A 13 -5.49 16.08 1.11
CA LYS A 13 -4.33 16.89 0.71
C LYS A 13 -3.08 16.61 1.55
N ALA A 14 -3.25 16.39 2.86
CA ALA A 14 -2.13 16.09 3.76
C ALA A 14 -1.48 14.74 3.45
N LEU A 15 -2.28 13.70 3.16
CA LEU A 15 -1.77 12.36 2.86
C LEU A 15 -1.24 12.18 1.44
N ASP A 16 -1.74 12.97 0.49
CA ASP A 16 -1.36 12.90 -0.92
C ASP A 16 0.16 12.99 -1.13
N LYS A 17 0.79 14.03 -0.57
CA LYS A 17 2.24 14.26 -0.71
C LYS A 17 3.06 13.08 -0.17
N SER A 18 2.65 12.52 0.96
CA SER A 18 3.32 11.36 1.57
C SER A 18 3.18 10.10 0.70
N ARG A 19 1.98 9.86 0.14
CA ARG A 19 1.69 8.69 -0.69
C ARG A 19 2.45 8.73 -2.01
N VAL A 20 2.45 9.89 -2.68
CA VAL A 20 3.20 10.07 -3.94
C VAL A 20 4.69 9.86 -3.71
N THR A 21 5.24 10.43 -2.63
CA THR A 21 6.66 10.26 -2.29
C THR A 21 7.00 8.79 -2.02
N MET A 22 6.19 8.11 -1.20
CA MET A 22 6.37 6.69 -0.87
C MET A 22 6.30 5.80 -2.12
N LEU A 23 5.28 5.96 -2.95
CA LEU A 23 5.11 5.18 -4.18
C LEU A 23 6.25 5.45 -5.18
N SER A 24 6.72 6.70 -5.28
CA SER A 24 7.86 7.04 -6.14
C SER A 24 9.14 6.35 -5.69
N LEU A 25 9.41 6.32 -4.37
CA LEU A 25 10.54 5.59 -3.79
C LEU A 25 10.44 4.09 -4.04
N PHE A 26 9.26 3.50 -3.85
CA PHE A 26 9.04 2.08 -4.08
C PHE A 26 9.23 1.70 -5.54
N SER A 27 8.67 2.48 -6.48
CA SER A 27 8.86 2.27 -7.91
C SER A 27 10.33 2.39 -8.31
N GLY A 28 11.03 3.44 -7.84
CA GLY A 28 12.45 3.65 -8.16
C GLY A 28 13.36 2.56 -7.61
N PHE A 29 13.10 2.12 -6.37
CA PHE A 29 13.81 0.99 -5.76
C PHE A 29 13.54 -0.31 -6.53
N THR A 30 12.28 -0.60 -6.86
CA THR A 30 11.91 -1.84 -7.56
C THR A 30 12.49 -1.88 -8.97
N PHE A 31 12.48 -0.75 -9.69
CA PHE A 31 13.15 -0.64 -10.98
C PHE A 31 14.65 -0.88 -10.87
N SER A 32 15.31 -0.28 -9.87
CA SER A 32 16.75 -0.49 -9.62
C SER A 32 17.06 -1.94 -9.24
N ALA A 33 16.19 -2.59 -8.48
CA ALA A 33 16.32 -4.01 -8.16
C ALA A 33 16.18 -4.88 -9.41
N ILE A 34 15.23 -4.59 -10.30
CA ILE A 34 15.08 -5.28 -11.58
C ILE A 34 16.35 -5.13 -12.43
N THR A 35 16.87 -3.91 -12.59
CA THR A 35 18.06 -3.68 -13.41
C THR A 35 19.29 -4.41 -12.86
N LEU A 36 19.52 -4.33 -11.54
CA LEU A 36 20.63 -5.05 -10.89
C LEU A 36 20.48 -6.57 -11.01
N LEU A 37 19.26 -7.09 -10.89
CA LEU A 37 19.03 -8.53 -11.02
C LEU A 37 19.22 -9.00 -12.46
N LEU A 38 18.78 -8.24 -13.47
CA LEU A 38 19.03 -8.58 -14.87
C LEU A 38 20.52 -8.58 -15.21
N ASP A 39 21.30 -7.67 -14.64
CA ASP A 39 22.75 -7.55 -14.89
C ASP A 39 23.56 -8.62 -14.14
N GLN A 40 23.18 -8.93 -12.89
CA GLN A 40 24.00 -9.74 -11.99
C GLN A 40 23.50 -11.17 -11.79
N LEU A 41 22.39 -11.57 -12.41
CA LEU A 41 21.91 -12.95 -12.27
C LEU A 41 22.83 -13.92 -13.02
N PRO A 42 23.40 -14.92 -12.33
CA PRO A 42 24.24 -15.93 -12.99
C PRO A 42 23.43 -16.87 -13.89
N ASP A 43 22.14 -17.07 -13.63
CA ASP A 43 21.24 -17.87 -14.46
C ASP A 43 19.83 -17.25 -14.54
N PRO A 44 19.56 -16.37 -15.53
CA PRO A 44 18.25 -15.77 -15.74
C PRO A 44 17.21 -16.77 -16.28
N SER A 45 17.64 -17.93 -16.79
CA SER A 45 16.76 -18.95 -17.35
C SER A 45 16.16 -19.88 -16.29
N SER A 46 16.70 -19.85 -15.07
CA SER A 46 16.16 -20.62 -13.96
C SER A 46 14.71 -20.21 -13.66
N PHE A 47 13.88 -21.19 -13.31
CA PHE A 47 12.47 -20.94 -12.97
C PHE A 47 12.31 -19.94 -11.82
N ILE A 48 13.15 -20.04 -10.79
CA ILE A 48 13.12 -19.15 -9.61
C ILE A 48 13.50 -17.71 -10.01
N SER A 49 14.48 -17.58 -10.90
CA SER A 49 14.92 -16.30 -11.50
C SER A 49 13.78 -15.62 -12.24
N GLN A 50 13.13 -16.34 -13.15
CA GLN A 50 12.01 -15.82 -13.95
C GLN A 50 10.82 -15.46 -13.07
N LEU A 51 10.47 -16.31 -12.10
CA LEU A 51 9.38 -16.04 -11.17
C LEU A 51 9.63 -14.78 -10.35
N THR A 52 10.86 -14.59 -9.85
CA THR A 52 11.21 -13.41 -9.05
C THR A 52 11.23 -12.14 -9.89
N LEU A 53 11.77 -12.20 -11.12
CA LEU A 53 11.74 -11.08 -12.06
C LEU A 53 10.30 -10.70 -12.43
N PHE A 54 9.46 -11.70 -12.73
CA PHE A 54 8.04 -11.46 -13.00
C PHE A 54 7.33 -10.82 -11.82
N PHE A 55 7.58 -11.31 -10.59
CA PHE A 55 7.04 -10.72 -9.37
C PHE A 55 7.45 -9.25 -9.21
N LEU A 56 8.72 -8.93 -9.45
CA LEU A 56 9.23 -7.56 -9.39
C LEU A 56 8.60 -6.65 -10.42
N VAL A 57 8.41 -7.12 -11.66
CA VAL A 57 7.74 -6.36 -12.72
C VAL A 57 6.29 -6.07 -12.34
N VAL A 58 5.55 -7.07 -11.88
CA VAL A 58 4.16 -6.88 -11.42
C VAL A 58 4.09 -5.87 -10.28
N LEU A 59 5.01 -5.95 -9.32
CA LEU A 59 5.07 -5.00 -8.20
C LEU A 59 5.40 -3.58 -8.68
N PHE A 60 6.35 -3.44 -9.61
CA PHE A 60 6.73 -2.17 -10.21
C PHE A 60 5.55 -1.54 -10.96
N ASP A 61 4.89 -2.29 -11.82
CA ASP A 61 3.74 -1.83 -12.60
C ASP A 61 2.58 -1.43 -11.68
N LEU A 62 2.34 -2.19 -10.60
CA LEU A 62 1.33 -1.85 -9.60
C LEU A 62 1.66 -0.55 -8.84
N CYS A 63 2.93 -0.32 -8.51
CA CYS A 63 3.36 0.94 -7.89
C CYS A 63 3.19 2.13 -8.84
N LEU A 64 3.55 1.97 -10.12
CA LEU A 64 3.34 3.00 -11.14
C LEU A 64 1.85 3.28 -11.39
N PHE A 65 1.03 2.22 -11.45
CA PHE A 65 -0.41 2.32 -11.59
C PHE A 65 -1.02 3.15 -10.46
N LEU A 66 -0.64 2.87 -9.21
CA LEU A 66 -1.10 3.65 -8.06
C LEU A 66 -0.59 5.08 -8.07
N LEU A 67 0.66 5.30 -8.47
CA LEU A 67 1.23 6.65 -8.55
C LEU A 67 0.50 7.48 -9.61
N ALA A 68 0.21 6.88 -10.77
CA ALA A 68 -0.58 7.52 -11.82
C ALA A 68 -2.02 7.80 -11.34
N TRP A 69 -2.67 6.83 -10.69
CA TRP A 69 -4.00 7.00 -10.11
C TRP A 69 -4.05 8.16 -9.12
N GLN A 70 -3.09 8.21 -8.18
CA GLN A 70 -3.01 9.29 -7.19
C GLN A 70 -2.81 10.66 -7.85
N THR A 71 -1.98 10.72 -8.89
CA THR A 71 -1.75 11.95 -9.68
C THR A 71 -3.03 12.41 -10.40
N ILE A 72 -3.81 11.49 -10.96
CA ILE A 72 -5.09 11.79 -11.62
C ILE A 72 -6.09 12.36 -10.60
N ILE A 73 -6.20 11.74 -9.41
CA ILE A 73 -7.06 12.26 -8.34
C ILE A 73 -6.62 13.68 -7.95
N MET A 74 -5.31 13.90 -7.75
CA MET A 74 -4.78 15.20 -7.36
C MET A 74 -5.12 16.29 -8.38
N ILE A 75 -4.85 16.05 -9.67
CA ILE A 75 -5.12 17.01 -10.74
C ILE A 75 -6.64 17.26 -10.86
N GLY A 76 -7.45 16.21 -10.83
CA GLY A 76 -8.90 16.31 -10.96
C GLY A 76 -9.59 16.99 -9.79
N THR A 77 -9.00 16.93 -8.59
CA THR A 77 -9.57 17.52 -7.37
C THR A 77 -8.91 18.83 -6.94
N TRP A 78 -7.84 19.26 -7.61
CA TRP A 78 -7.03 20.44 -7.25
C TRP A 78 -7.87 21.72 -7.08
N ASN A 79 -8.94 21.88 -7.87
CA ASN A 79 -9.77 23.08 -7.89
C ASN A 79 -11.25 22.82 -7.52
N VAL A 80 -11.55 21.67 -6.94
CA VAL A 80 -12.94 21.27 -6.66
C VAL A 80 -13.22 21.39 -5.16
N SER A 81 -14.06 22.36 -4.78
CA SER A 81 -14.47 22.58 -3.38
C SER A 81 -15.46 21.52 -2.84
N LYS A 82 -16.05 20.69 -3.71
CA LYS A 82 -16.96 19.61 -3.33
C LYS A 82 -16.47 18.27 -3.88
N VAL A 83 -15.85 17.48 -3.03
CA VAL A 83 -15.42 16.13 -3.42
C VAL A 83 -16.66 15.26 -3.67
N PRO A 84 -16.87 14.74 -4.90
CA PRO A 84 -18.05 13.93 -5.21
C PRO A 84 -18.05 12.63 -4.40
N ALA A 85 -19.23 12.14 -3.99
CA ALA A 85 -19.37 10.93 -3.17
C ALA A 85 -18.69 9.68 -3.76
N HIS A 86 -18.52 9.61 -5.08
CA HIS A 86 -17.76 8.57 -5.79
C HIS A 86 -16.30 8.47 -5.31
N ALA A 87 -15.69 9.59 -4.91
CA ALA A 87 -14.31 9.64 -4.45
C ALA A 87 -14.06 8.85 -3.16
N LYS A 88 -15.09 8.64 -2.31
CA LYS A 88 -14.94 7.83 -1.09
C LYS A 88 -14.67 6.35 -1.40
N TRP A 89 -15.36 5.81 -2.42
CA TRP A 89 -15.17 4.43 -2.84
C TRP A 89 -13.81 4.25 -3.52
N GLU A 90 -13.46 5.16 -4.44
CA GLU A 90 -12.14 5.15 -5.10
C GLU A 90 -11.00 5.21 -4.10
N LEU A 91 -11.09 6.06 -3.07
CA LEU A 91 -10.06 6.17 -2.03
C LEU A 91 -9.96 4.88 -1.19
N SER A 92 -11.09 4.21 -0.92
CA SER A 92 -11.09 2.93 -0.21
C SER A 92 -10.42 1.83 -1.04
N VAL A 93 -10.73 1.75 -2.34
CA VAL A 93 -10.09 0.80 -3.26
C VAL A 93 -8.60 1.09 -3.36
N PHE A 94 -8.22 2.36 -3.51
CA PHE A 94 -6.83 2.81 -3.51
C PHE A 94 -6.09 2.37 -2.24
N ASN A 95 -6.67 2.62 -1.06
CA ASN A 95 -6.06 2.24 0.22
C ASN A 95 -5.89 0.71 0.34
N LEU A 96 -6.87 -0.07 -0.14
CA LEU A 96 -6.77 -1.53 -0.15
C LEU A 96 -5.64 -2.00 -1.06
N LEU A 97 -5.55 -1.44 -2.27
CA LEU A 97 -4.49 -1.77 -3.22
C LEU A 97 -3.11 -1.35 -2.71
N LEU A 98 -3.02 -0.20 -2.03
CA LEU A 98 -1.80 0.27 -1.36
C LEU A 98 -1.35 -0.70 -0.25
N MET A 99 -2.28 -1.25 0.52
CA MET A 99 -1.97 -2.29 1.51
C MET A 99 -1.46 -3.57 0.86
N ILE A 100 -2.04 -3.98 -0.27
CA ILE A 100 -1.54 -5.13 -1.04
C ILE A 100 -0.11 -4.87 -1.52
N VAL A 101 0.18 -3.68 -2.07
CA VAL A 101 1.54 -3.31 -2.49
C VAL A 101 2.51 -3.39 -1.33
N PHE A 102 2.15 -2.89 -0.15
CA PHE A 102 3.02 -2.95 1.02
C PHE A 102 3.33 -4.40 1.42
N ILE A 103 2.31 -5.28 1.43
CA ILE A 103 2.47 -6.71 1.71
C ILE A 103 3.40 -7.36 0.69
N LEU A 104 3.18 -7.14 -0.60
CA LEU A 104 4.00 -7.69 -1.69
C LEU A 104 5.44 -7.16 -1.61
N TRP A 105 5.62 -5.89 -1.26
CA TRP A 105 6.93 -5.27 -1.15
C TRP A 105 7.79 -5.89 -0.05
N GLY A 106 7.21 -6.35 1.06
CA GLY A 106 8.02 -7.10 2.04
C GLY A 106 8.35 -8.53 1.60
N TRP A 107 7.51 -9.17 0.77
CA TRP A 107 7.84 -10.47 0.17
C TRP A 107 8.99 -10.41 -0.83
N LEU A 108 9.25 -9.25 -1.43
CA LEU A 108 10.40 -9.01 -2.31
C LEU A 108 11.72 -9.39 -1.65
N VAL A 109 11.92 -9.06 -0.37
CA VAL A 109 13.16 -9.38 0.37
C VAL A 109 13.33 -10.89 0.53
N VAL A 110 12.24 -11.60 0.80
CA VAL A 110 12.22 -13.07 0.93
C VAL A 110 12.62 -13.72 -0.40
N LEU A 111 12.10 -13.22 -1.51
CA LEU A 111 12.43 -13.70 -2.85
C LEU A 111 13.89 -13.40 -3.23
N MET A 112 14.44 -12.25 -2.84
CA MET A 112 15.85 -11.94 -3.06
C MET A 112 16.79 -12.91 -2.33
N PHE A 113 16.47 -13.31 -1.10
CA PHE A 113 17.23 -14.34 -0.40
C PHE A 113 17.10 -15.70 -1.05
N LEU A 114 15.91 -16.04 -1.55
CA LEU A 114 15.68 -17.28 -2.29
C LEU A 114 16.53 -17.35 -3.57
N LEU A 115 16.62 -16.25 -4.32
CA LEU A 115 17.45 -16.17 -5.54
C LEU A 115 18.93 -16.44 -5.30
N ARG A 116 19.45 -16.05 -4.13
CA ARG A 116 20.85 -16.28 -3.75
C ARG A 116 21.06 -17.61 -3.03
N ASN A 117 20.05 -18.48 -2.99
CA ASN A 117 20.07 -19.76 -2.28
C ASN A 117 20.38 -19.61 -0.76
N LEU A 118 19.98 -18.50 -0.16
CA LEU A 118 20.18 -18.18 1.25
C LEU A 118 18.97 -18.65 2.07
N THR A 119 18.76 -19.97 2.13
CA THR A 119 17.52 -20.58 2.65
C THR A 119 17.18 -20.19 4.09
N PHE A 120 18.17 -20.12 4.98
CA PHE A 120 17.93 -19.70 6.38
C PHE A 120 17.48 -18.25 6.48
N LEU A 121 18.09 -17.34 5.72
CA LEU A 121 17.72 -15.93 5.69
C LEU A 121 16.32 -15.74 5.08
N MET A 122 16.02 -16.49 4.01
CA MET A 122 14.69 -16.53 3.40
C MET A 122 13.63 -16.95 4.43
N LEU A 123 13.86 -18.02 5.19
CA LEU A 123 12.91 -18.51 6.19
C LEU A 123 12.72 -17.50 7.34
N VAL A 124 13.81 -16.99 7.92
CA VAL A 124 13.74 -16.01 9.02
C VAL A 124 13.02 -14.74 8.56
N SER A 125 13.39 -14.22 7.38
CA SER A 125 12.75 -13.04 6.81
C SER A 125 11.26 -13.27 6.51
N GLY A 126 10.91 -14.45 5.98
CA GLY A 126 9.52 -14.82 5.69
C GLY A 126 8.66 -14.92 6.95
N VAL A 127 9.19 -15.53 8.01
CA VAL A 127 8.49 -15.63 9.31
C VAL A 127 8.31 -14.25 9.93
N LEU A 128 9.36 -13.42 9.93
CA LEU A 128 9.26 -12.05 10.45
C LEU A 128 8.22 -11.23 9.68
N TRP A 129 8.21 -11.33 8.34
CA TRP A 129 7.24 -10.61 7.53
C TRP A 129 5.80 -11.11 7.76
N ALA A 130 5.60 -12.42 7.88
CA ALA A 130 4.30 -12.98 8.24
C ALA A 130 3.80 -12.47 9.60
N ALA A 131 4.68 -12.35 10.60
CA ALA A 131 4.34 -11.77 11.89
C ALA A 131 3.93 -10.29 11.79
N VAL A 132 4.60 -9.50 10.94
CA VAL A 132 4.22 -8.11 10.64
C VAL A 132 2.82 -8.05 10.02
N ILE A 133 2.51 -8.92 9.05
CA ILE A 133 1.16 -8.97 8.45
C ILE A 133 0.10 -9.30 9.50
N ILE A 134 0.34 -10.32 10.33
CA ILE A 134 -0.61 -10.75 11.37
C ILE A 134 -0.86 -9.62 12.37
N THR A 135 0.20 -8.97 12.85
CA THR A 135 0.09 -7.84 13.79
C THR A 135 -0.63 -6.65 13.17
N ALA A 136 -0.33 -6.30 11.92
CA ALA A 136 -1.03 -5.23 11.20
C ALA A 136 -2.54 -5.50 11.06
N VAL A 137 -2.91 -6.74 10.69
CA VAL A 137 -4.32 -7.15 10.61
C VAL A 137 -5.00 -7.12 11.98
N ALA A 138 -4.30 -7.54 13.05
CA ALA A 138 -4.83 -7.49 14.41
C ALA A 138 -5.09 -6.04 14.86
N VAL A 139 -4.15 -5.13 14.58
CA VAL A 139 -4.29 -3.69 14.88
C VAL A 139 -5.46 -3.11 14.10
N LEU A 140 -5.56 -3.36 12.79
CA LEU A 140 -6.66 -2.87 11.96
C LEU A 140 -8.02 -3.31 12.49
N ARG A 141 -8.16 -4.60 12.83
CA ARG A 141 -9.38 -5.14 13.44
C ARG A 141 -9.70 -4.47 14.77
N SER A 142 -8.68 -4.21 15.60
CA SER A 142 -8.86 -3.54 16.89
C SER A 142 -9.36 -2.10 16.73
N THR A 143 -8.84 -1.36 15.75
CA THR A 143 -9.25 0.02 15.47
C THR A 143 -10.68 0.07 14.96
N VAL A 144 -11.06 -0.83 14.04
CA VAL A 144 -12.45 -0.93 13.53
C VAL A 144 -13.42 -1.24 14.67
N LYS A 145 -13.06 -2.16 15.59
CA LYS A 145 -13.89 -2.45 16.77
C LYS A 145 -14.06 -1.23 17.69
N ARG A 146 -12.98 -0.47 17.94
CA ARG A 146 -13.06 0.75 18.76
C ARG A 146 -13.93 1.82 18.12
N LEU A 147 -13.81 2.03 16.81
CA LEU A 147 -14.65 2.97 16.06
C LEU A 147 -16.12 2.56 16.12
N GLY A 148 -16.43 1.28 15.95
CA GLY A 148 -17.79 0.76 16.09
C GLY A 148 -18.37 0.98 17.50
N TRP A 149 -17.54 0.79 18.53
CA TRP A 149 -17.96 1.03 19.92
C TRP A 149 -18.25 2.52 20.18
N SER A 150 -17.36 3.41 19.75
CA SER A 150 -17.52 4.87 19.85
C SER A 150 -18.79 5.38 19.16
N ALA A 151 -19.07 4.92 17.94
CA ALA A 151 -20.28 5.30 17.20
C ALA A 151 -21.57 4.84 17.90
N THR A 152 -21.52 3.67 18.55
CA THR A 152 -22.67 3.15 19.30
C THR A 152 -22.94 3.98 20.56
N GLU A 153 -21.90 4.46 21.23
CA GLU A 153 -22.03 5.35 22.40
C GLU A 153 -22.59 6.73 22.02
N GLU A 154 -22.11 7.33 20.93
CA GLU A 154 -22.63 8.61 20.44
C GLU A 154 -24.12 8.53 20.06
N LEU A 155 -24.53 7.48 19.34
CA LEU A 155 -25.94 7.26 18.98
C LEU A 155 -26.83 7.11 20.22
N LYS A 156 -26.34 6.44 21.27
CA LYS A 156 -27.06 6.30 22.54
C LYS A 156 -27.22 7.63 23.27
N ASN A 157 -26.20 8.50 23.21
CA ASN A 157 -26.21 9.82 23.84
C ASN A 157 -27.18 10.80 23.13
N ILE A 158 -27.28 10.72 21.80
CA ILE A 158 -28.23 11.53 21.01
C ILE A 158 -29.68 11.08 21.25
N ARG A 159 -29.93 9.78 21.37
CA ARG A 159 -31.30 9.23 21.58
C ARG A 159 -31.83 9.41 23.01
N GLY A 160 -30.95 9.74 23.96
CA GLY A 160 -31.30 9.99 25.36
C GLY A 160 -31.64 11.45 25.69
N LYS A 161 -31.55 12.36 24.71
CA LYS A 161 -32.05 13.74 24.77
C LYS A 161 -33.36 13.86 24.01
#